data_AF-A0A935BW02-F1
#
_entry.id   AF-A0A935BW02-F1
#
_cell.length_a   1.000
_cell.length_b   1.000
_cell.length_c   1.000
_cell.angle_alpha   90.00
_cell.angle_beta   90.00
_cell.angle_gamma   90.00
#
_symmetry.space_group_name_H-M   'P 1'
#
loop_
_entity.id
_entity.type
_entity.pdbx_description
1 polymer ?
#
loop_
_entity_poly.entity_id
_entity_poly.type
_entity_poly.pdbx_seq_one_letter_code
_entity_poly.pdbx_strand_id
1 'polypeptide(L)'
;MAWFQKEMDYARESLAAVSESAIDKAGDKLGGVLGEGVRHAGDELKDVIQNASREIDAKLDKISIELHDQRQFTKDDVKELVDYAADKLSGVLDDRIQVMKTEISALVEEKTEYFKAEVDSFFVQRQQDLARERRRLVMNIGLAFVASVAVGGISLFYRGLGEGPVDMLTVFRIVLASLAGGYVVYLAASMLNRWLALSEHRKDALYLAARYWGWLRPGSLFSTFLVLLVIALFALVLLFPEDAIRLLHLKDLLGRLNLVR
;
A
#
# COMPACT_ATOMS: atom_id res chain seq x y z
N MET A 1 -1.68 26.23 137.87
CA MET A 1 -2.55 25.63 136.84
C MET A 1 -3.42 26.68 136.14
N ALA A 2 -4.23 27.47 136.85
CA ALA A 2 -5.17 28.44 136.22
C ALA A 2 -4.55 29.65 135.48
N TRP A 3 -3.37 30.13 135.89
CA TRP A 3 -2.71 31.28 135.26
C TRP A 3 -2.10 30.95 133.89
N PHE A 4 -1.46 29.78 133.78
CA PHE A 4 -0.87 29.29 132.53
C PHE A 4 -1.92 29.03 131.44
N GLN A 5 -3.10 28.56 131.84
CA GLN A 5 -4.22 28.33 130.92
C GLN A 5 -4.77 29.65 130.36
N LYS A 6 -4.86 30.69 131.19
CA LYS A 6 -5.33 32.01 130.79
C LYS A 6 -4.34 32.75 129.87
N GLU A 7 -3.04 32.62 130.09
CA GLU A 7 -2.03 33.19 129.18
C GLU A 7 -1.93 32.41 127.87
N MET A 8 -2.06 31.08 127.88
CA MET A 8 -2.15 30.28 126.66
C MET A 8 -3.40 30.60 125.84
N ASP A 9 -4.57 30.74 126.48
CA ASP A 9 -5.80 31.07 125.79
C ASP A 9 -5.76 32.50 125.23
N TYR A 10 -5.22 33.47 125.98
CA TYR A 10 -4.99 34.84 125.48
C TYR A 10 -4.00 34.90 124.32
N ALA A 11 -2.89 34.15 124.41
CA ALA A 11 -1.92 34.06 123.32
C ALA A 11 -2.52 33.38 122.08
N ARG A 12 -3.37 32.36 122.26
CA ARG A 12 -4.06 31.67 121.17
C ARG A 12 -5.11 32.56 120.51
N GLU A 13 -5.87 33.31 121.28
CA GLU A 13 -6.88 34.25 120.79
C GLU A 13 -6.24 35.46 120.11
N SER A 14 -5.15 35.99 120.66
CA SER A 14 -4.34 37.04 120.02
C SER A 14 -3.67 36.55 118.74
N LEU A 15 -3.16 35.32 118.70
CA LEU A 15 -2.59 34.74 117.48
C LEU A 15 -3.68 34.50 116.43
N ALA A 16 -4.86 34.02 116.83
CA ALA A 16 -5.99 33.85 115.93
C ALA A 16 -6.42 35.18 115.31
N ALA A 17 -6.58 36.23 116.12
CA ALA A 17 -6.95 37.56 115.64
C ALA A 17 -5.88 38.20 114.74
N VAL A 18 -4.59 38.01 115.05
CA VAL A 18 -3.48 38.50 114.22
C VAL A 18 -3.40 37.71 112.90
N SER A 19 -3.62 36.39 112.94
CA SER A 19 -3.67 35.55 111.73
C SER A 19 -4.86 35.90 110.85
N GLU A 20 -6.05 36.11 111.42
CA GLU A 20 -7.25 36.53 110.68
C GLU A 20 -7.04 37.90 110.02
N SER A 21 -6.52 38.88 110.77
CA SER A 21 -6.22 40.21 110.19
C SER A 21 -5.13 40.16 109.12
N ALA A 22 -4.13 39.29 109.29
CA ALA A 22 -3.07 39.10 108.30
C ALA A 22 -3.58 38.38 107.04
N ILE A 23 -4.48 37.40 107.19
CA ILE A 23 -5.11 36.67 106.08
C ILE A 23 -6.05 37.60 105.30
N ASP A 24 -6.87 38.42 105.96
CA ASP A 24 -7.74 39.38 105.26
C ASP A 24 -6.93 40.43 104.51
N LYS A 25 -5.89 41.02 105.14
CA LYS A 25 -4.99 41.96 104.47
C LYS A 25 -4.22 41.31 103.32
N ALA A 26 -3.84 40.05 103.45
CA ALA A 26 -3.20 39.30 102.38
C ALA A 26 -4.20 38.99 101.26
N GLY A 27 -5.44 38.65 101.59
CA GLY A 27 -6.54 38.37 100.65
C GLY A 27 -6.91 39.60 99.82
N ASP A 28 -7.06 40.76 100.45
CA ASP A 28 -7.34 42.03 99.76
C ASP A 28 -6.18 42.43 98.84
N LYS A 29 -4.94 42.31 99.33
CA LYS A 29 -3.76 42.69 98.54
C LYS A 29 -3.50 41.71 97.40
N LEU A 30 -3.69 40.41 97.62
CA LEU A 30 -3.60 39.40 96.57
C LEU A 30 -4.75 39.52 95.57
N GLY A 31 -5.98 39.77 96.02
CA GLY A 31 -7.13 39.99 95.15
C GLY A 31 -6.95 41.21 94.25
N GLY A 32 -6.42 42.30 94.79
CA GLY A 32 -6.05 43.49 94.03
C GLY A 32 -4.95 43.20 93.01
N VAL A 33 -3.82 42.63 93.42
CA VAL A 33 -2.69 42.31 92.53
C VAL A 33 -3.08 41.29 91.46
N LEU A 34 -3.90 40.30 91.79
CA LEU A 34 -4.33 39.26 90.85
C LEU A 34 -5.36 39.81 89.86
N GLY A 35 -6.32 40.62 90.31
CA GLY A 35 -7.28 41.29 89.44
C GLY A 35 -6.62 42.27 88.47
N GLU A 36 -5.66 43.07 88.97
CA GLU A 36 -4.89 44.01 88.17
C GLU A 36 -3.93 43.29 87.21
N GLY A 37 -3.26 42.24 87.67
CA GLY A 37 -2.40 41.39 86.85
C GLY A 37 -3.16 40.66 85.73
N VAL A 38 -4.37 40.15 86.00
CA VAL A 38 -5.23 39.51 84.99
C VAL A 38 -5.73 40.54 83.98
N ARG A 39 -6.10 41.75 84.41
CA ARG A 39 -6.49 42.83 83.48
C ARG A 39 -5.33 43.24 82.59
N HIS A 40 -4.16 43.47 83.17
CA HIS A 40 -2.98 43.88 82.42
C HIS A 40 -2.52 42.80 81.43
N ALA A 41 -2.53 41.53 81.85
CA ALA A 41 -2.26 40.41 80.95
C ALA A 41 -3.33 40.25 79.85
N GLY A 42 -4.60 40.49 80.17
CA GLY A 42 -5.69 40.47 79.20
C GLY A 42 -5.57 41.57 78.14
N ASP A 43 -5.19 42.79 78.56
CA ASP A 43 -4.95 43.91 77.66
C ASP A 43 -3.71 43.68 76.78
N GLU A 44 -2.62 43.15 77.36
CA GLU A 44 -1.40 42.78 76.62
C GLU A 44 -1.68 41.69 75.57
N LEU A 45 -2.41 40.63 75.96
CA LEU A 45 -2.80 39.56 75.04
C LEU A 45 -3.70 40.07 73.92
N LYS A 46 -4.63 40.96 74.22
CA LYS A 46 -5.50 41.59 73.22
C LYS A 46 -4.68 42.41 72.22
N ASP A 47 -3.71 43.17 72.68
CA ASP A 47 -2.83 43.94 71.79
C ASP A 47 -1.96 43.04 70.92
N VAL A 48 -1.34 42.01 71.49
CA VAL A 48 -0.56 41.01 70.75
C VAL A 48 -1.40 40.31 69.69
N ILE A 49 -2.63 39.89 70.02
CA ILE A 49 -3.55 39.25 69.06
C ILE A 49 -3.92 40.23 67.93
N GLN A 50 -4.22 41.48 68.26
CA GLN A 50 -4.55 42.48 67.24
C GLN A 50 -3.38 42.78 66.32
N ASN A 51 -2.16 42.87 66.86
CA ASN A 51 -0.96 43.10 66.07
C ASN A 51 -0.63 41.88 65.19
N ALA A 52 -0.75 40.66 65.73
CA ALA A 52 -0.57 39.43 64.97
C ALA A 52 -1.61 39.29 63.84
N SER A 53 -2.87 39.64 64.10
CA SER A 53 -3.93 39.63 63.08
C SER A 53 -3.62 40.61 61.95
N ARG A 54 -3.19 41.83 62.27
CA ARG A 54 -2.80 42.82 61.26
C ARG A 54 -1.60 42.37 60.45
N GLU A 55 -0.61 41.73 61.07
CA GLU A 55 0.54 41.19 60.36
C GLU A 55 0.16 40.01 59.46
N ILE A 56 -0.74 39.13 59.91
CA ILE A 56 -1.27 38.03 59.11
C ILE A 56 -2.01 38.56 57.88
N ASP A 57 -2.90 39.54 58.05
CA ASP A 57 -3.62 40.15 56.93
C ASP A 57 -2.65 40.79 55.93
N ALA A 58 -1.65 41.52 56.40
CA ALA A 58 -0.63 42.11 55.54
C ALA A 58 0.18 41.05 54.76
N LYS A 59 0.48 39.91 55.38
CA LYS A 59 1.15 38.80 54.68
C LYS A 59 0.23 38.07 53.73
N LEU A 60 -1.04 37.90 54.06
CA LEU A 60 -2.04 37.30 53.17
C LEU A 60 -2.25 38.16 51.92
N ASP A 61 -2.34 39.48 52.07
CA ASP A 61 -2.44 40.41 50.94
C ASP A 61 -1.20 40.29 50.03
N LYS A 62 -0.01 40.24 50.64
CA LYS A 62 1.24 40.06 49.89
C LYS A 62 1.28 38.73 49.15
N ILE A 63 0.90 37.62 49.81
CA ILE A 63 0.82 36.29 49.20
C ILE A 63 -0.21 36.29 48.05
N SER A 64 -1.34 36.96 48.22
CA SER A 64 -2.39 37.04 47.20
C SER A 64 -1.91 37.79 45.95
N ILE A 65 -1.17 38.88 46.12
CA ILE A 65 -0.54 39.64 45.02
C ILE A 65 0.50 38.77 44.32
N GLU A 66 1.39 38.13 45.08
CA GLU A 66 2.45 37.30 44.52
C GLU A 66 1.90 36.05 43.78
N LEU A 67 0.82 35.44 44.28
CA LEU A 67 0.07 34.37 43.60
C LEU A 67 -0.65 34.83 42.32
N HIS A 68 -1.02 36.10 42.24
CA HIS A 68 -1.60 36.68 41.04
C HIS A 68 -0.51 36.93 39.98
N ASP A 69 0.61 37.52 40.38
CA ASP A 69 1.75 37.83 39.50
C ASP A 69 2.42 36.55 38.97
N GLN A 70 2.61 35.52 39.80
CA GLN A 70 3.16 34.23 39.35
C GLN A 70 2.26 33.52 38.32
N ARG A 71 0.93 33.69 38.40
CA ARG A 71 -0.01 33.09 37.42
C ARG A 71 0.02 33.79 36.06
N GLN A 72 0.36 35.07 36.00
CA GLN A 72 0.59 35.75 34.72
C GLN A 72 1.94 35.38 34.12
N PHE A 73 3.00 35.32 34.92
CA PHE A 73 4.33 34.92 34.48
C PHE A 73 4.32 33.52 33.84
N THR A 74 3.66 32.55 34.46
CA THR A 74 3.60 31.17 33.95
C THR A 74 2.88 31.00 32.60
N LYS A 75 1.86 31.79 32.28
CA LYS A 75 1.12 31.60 31.03
C LYS A 75 1.84 32.22 29.83
N ASP A 76 2.37 33.43 30.01
CA ASP A 76 3.05 34.15 28.94
C ASP A 76 4.42 33.53 28.63
N ASP A 77 5.15 33.06 29.65
CA ASP A 77 6.39 32.31 29.46
C ASP A 77 6.16 30.98 28.72
N VAL A 78 5.10 30.25 29.07
CA VAL A 78 4.76 28.99 28.37
C VAL A 78 4.40 29.28 26.91
N LYS A 79 3.70 30.38 26.64
CA LYS A 79 3.39 30.78 25.28
C LYS A 79 4.68 31.13 24.51
N GLU A 80 5.59 31.88 25.10
CA GLU A 80 6.86 32.25 24.47
C GLU A 80 7.73 31.01 24.18
N LEU A 81 7.78 30.04 25.10
CA LEU A 81 8.48 28.77 24.88
C LEU A 81 7.85 27.94 23.76
N VAL A 82 6.52 27.90 23.67
CA VAL A 82 5.81 27.21 22.59
C VAL A 82 6.04 27.91 21.25
N ASP A 83 5.97 29.23 21.20
CA ASP A 83 6.21 30.01 19.98
C ASP A 83 7.67 29.84 19.51
N TYR A 84 8.64 29.87 20.44
CA TYR A 84 10.04 29.58 20.13
C TYR A 84 10.25 28.16 19.60
N ALA A 85 9.65 27.17 20.27
CA ALA A 85 9.73 25.78 19.82
C ALA A 85 9.07 25.59 18.46
N ALA A 86 7.94 26.25 18.19
CA ALA A 86 7.25 26.21 16.92
C ALA A 86 8.11 26.80 15.79
N ASP A 87 8.72 27.96 16.02
CA ASP A 87 9.60 28.61 15.03
C ASP A 87 10.84 27.75 14.73
N LYS A 88 11.50 27.21 15.78
CA LYS A 88 12.64 26.31 15.60
C LYS A 88 12.28 25.01 14.90
N LEU A 89 11.14 24.42 15.26
CA LEU A 89 10.68 23.17 14.64
C LEU A 89 10.26 23.41 13.18
N SER A 90 9.64 24.54 12.87
CA SER A 90 9.29 24.92 11.50
C SER A 90 10.54 25.05 10.63
N GLY A 91 11.58 25.73 11.12
CA GLY A 91 12.84 25.85 10.38
C GLY A 91 13.51 24.51 10.10
N VAL A 92 13.61 23.63 11.12
CA VAL A 92 14.20 22.30 10.94
C VAL A 92 13.36 21.42 10.01
N LEU A 93 12.02 21.54 10.06
CA LEU A 93 11.13 20.80 9.19
C LEU A 93 11.31 21.23 7.73
N ASP A 94 11.36 22.54 7.46
CA ASP A 94 11.56 23.09 6.13
C ASP A 94 12.90 22.67 5.52
N ASP A 95 13.98 22.76 6.30
CA ASP A 95 15.32 22.30 5.88
C ASP A 95 15.28 20.81 5.49
N ARG A 96 14.63 19.97 6.33
CA ARG A 96 14.53 18.54 6.08
C ARG A 96 13.64 18.20 4.88
N ILE A 97 12.57 18.96 4.66
CA ILE A 97 11.71 18.83 3.48
C ILE A 97 12.48 19.20 2.22
N GLN A 98 13.32 20.24 2.26
CA GLN A 98 14.12 20.66 1.11
C GLN A 98 15.17 19.60 0.73
N VAL A 99 15.88 19.05 1.71
CA VAL A 99 16.82 17.94 1.49
C VAL A 99 16.08 16.73 0.89
N MET A 100 14.97 16.33 1.51
CA MET A 100 14.17 15.18 1.04
C MET A 100 13.65 15.37 -0.39
N LYS A 101 13.18 16.57 -0.77
CA LYS A 101 12.76 16.88 -2.15
C LYS A 101 13.90 16.71 -3.14
N THR A 102 15.10 17.13 -2.75
CA THR A 102 16.30 17.03 -3.59
C THR A 102 16.71 15.56 -3.77
N GLU A 103 16.74 14.78 -2.70
CA GLU A 103 17.04 13.35 -2.73
C GLU A 103 16.01 12.55 -3.54
N ILE A 104 14.72 12.82 -3.35
CA ILE A 104 13.65 12.17 -4.13
C ILE A 104 13.79 12.51 -5.61
N SER A 105 14.07 13.77 -5.95
CA SER A 105 14.23 14.17 -7.35
C SER A 105 15.43 13.48 -8.00
N ALA A 106 16.56 13.44 -7.31
CA ALA A 106 17.74 12.71 -7.78
C ALA A 106 17.48 11.21 -7.96
N LEU A 107 16.75 10.60 -7.02
CA LEU A 107 16.37 9.19 -7.11
C LEU A 107 15.42 8.93 -8.29
N VAL A 108 14.44 9.80 -8.51
CA VAL A 108 13.52 9.71 -9.65
C VAL A 108 14.27 9.84 -10.97
N GLU A 109 15.22 10.78 -11.05
CA GLU A 109 16.07 10.95 -12.22
C GLU A 109 16.91 9.69 -12.49
N GLU A 110 17.62 9.17 -11.49
CA GLU A 110 18.42 7.95 -11.60
C GLU A 110 17.58 6.75 -12.05
N LYS A 111 16.40 6.55 -11.46
CA LYS A 111 15.51 5.43 -11.83
C LYS A 111 14.90 5.61 -13.21
N THR A 112 14.61 6.83 -13.62
CA THR A 112 14.09 7.12 -14.97
C THR A 112 15.17 6.88 -16.02
N GLU A 113 16.41 7.30 -15.76
CA GLU A 113 17.54 7.07 -16.65
C GLU A 113 17.86 5.57 -16.77
N TYR A 114 17.92 4.86 -15.64
CA TYR A 114 18.07 3.40 -15.64
C TYR A 114 16.96 2.72 -16.42
N PHE A 115 15.69 3.09 -16.18
CA PHE A 115 14.56 2.53 -16.89
C PHE A 115 14.64 2.80 -18.40
N LYS A 116 15.03 4.01 -18.80
CA LYS A 116 15.24 4.36 -20.21
C LYS A 116 16.33 3.49 -20.84
N ALA A 117 17.47 3.32 -20.15
CA ALA A 117 18.56 2.49 -20.64
C ALA A 117 18.14 1.01 -20.79
N GLU A 118 17.38 0.49 -19.82
CA GLU A 118 16.87 -0.89 -19.87
C GLU A 118 15.82 -1.09 -20.97
N VAL A 119 14.93 -0.12 -21.16
CA VAL A 119 13.92 -0.15 -22.22
C VAL A 119 14.58 -0.08 -23.60
N ASP A 120 15.55 0.81 -23.79
CA ASP A 120 16.31 0.92 -25.03
C ASP A 120 17.09 -0.38 -25.31
N SER A 121 17.73 -0.96 -24.29
CA SER A 121 18.46 -2.24 -24.43
C SER A 121 17.51 -3.38 -24.80
N PHE A 122 16.32 -3.43 -24.19
CA PHE A 122 15.28 -4.40 -24.51
C PHE A 122 14.78 -4.25 -25.95
N PHE A 123 14.52 -3.02 -26.41
CA PHE A 123 14.09 -2.80 -27.80
C PHE A 123 15.18 -3.16 -28.80
N VAL A 124 16.44 -2.84 -28.53
CA VAL A 124 17.58 -3.21 -29.38
C VAL A 124 17.72 -4.73 -29.46
N GLN A 125 17.73 -5.42 -28.32
CA GLN A 125 17.79 -6.89 -28.28
C GLN A 125 16.60 -7.52 -29.00
N ARG A 126 15.38 -7.00 -28.77
CA ARG A 126 14.17 -7.50 -29.40
C ARG A 126 14.20 -7.33 -30.92
N GLN A 127 14.69 -6.19 -31.43
CA GLN A 127 14.85 -6.00 -32.88
C GLN A 127 15.89 -6.96 -33.47
N GLN A 128 17.00 -7.21 -32.78
CA GLN A 128 18.01 -8.19 -33.21
C GLN A 128 17.48 -9.62 -33.22
N ASP A 129 16.70 -10.01 -32.21
CA ASP A 129 16.06 -11.32 -32.15
C ASP A 129 14.99 -11.47 -33.24
N LEU A 130 14.17 -10.44 -33.48
CA LEU A 130 13.20 -10.43 -34.57
C LEU A 130 13.87 -10.55 -35.95
N ALA A 131 15.03 -9.92 -36.16
CA ALA A 131 15.79 -10.06 -37.40
C ALA A 131 16.33 -11.48 -37.58
N ARG A 132 16.83 -12.12 -36.51
CA ARG A 132 17.30 -13.51 -36.53
C ARG A 132 16.15 -14.50 -36.77
N GLU A 133 15.00 -14.31 -36.12
CA GLU A 133 13.80 -15.14 -36.30
C GLU A 133 13.23 -15.01 -37.72
N ARG A 134 13.10 -13.79 -38.26
CA ARG A 134 12.65 -13.56 -39.63
C ARG A 134 13.52 -14.30 -40.64
N ARG A 135 14.85 -14.26 -40.46
CA ARG A 135 15.78 -14.96 -41.35
C ARG A 135 15.60 -16.49 -41.30
N ARG A 136 15.44 -17.07 -40.11
CA ARG A 136 15.19 -18.51 -39.94
C ARG A 136 13.84 -18.93 -40.54
N LEU A 137 12.80 -18.13 -40.34
CA LEU A 137 11.47 -18.39 -40.89
C LEU A 137 11.47 -18.32 -42.42
N VAL A 138 12.09 -17.29 -43.00
CA VAL A 138 12.26 -17.16 -44.46
C VAL A 138 13.03 -18.35 -45.02
N MET A 139 14.09 -18.80 -44.35
CA MET A 139 14.86 -19.98 -44.75
C MET A 139 14.04 -21.27 -44.70
N ASN A 140 13.26 -21.49 -43.63
CA ASN A 140 12.41 -22.67 -43.49
C ASN A 140 11.29 -22.69 -44.56
N ILE A 141 10.66 -21.54 -44.83
CA ILE A 141 9.67 -21.41 -45.90
C ILE A 141 10.31 -21.64 -47.27
N GLY A 142 11.50 -21.09 -47.50
CA GLY A 142 12.27 -21.32 -48.73
C GLY A 142 12.58 -22.80 -48.94
N LEU A 143 13.03 -23.50 -47.90
CA LEU A 143 13.26 -24.95 -47.94
C LEU A 143 11.98 -25.75 -48.20
N ALA A 144 10.87 -25.41 -47.54
CA ALA A 144 9.58 -26.05 -47.76
C ALA A 144 9.07 -25.83 -49.19
N PHE A 145 9.24 -24.62 -49.74
CA PHE A 145 8.89 -24.29 -51.12
C PHE A 145 9.73 -25.10 -52.11
N VAL A 146 11.06 -25.12 -51.94
CA VAL A 146 11.97 -25.91 -52.79
C VAL A 146 11.64 -27.40 -52.72
N ALA A 147 11.36 -27.93 -51.53
CA ALA A 147 10.96 -29.32 -51.36
C ALA A 147 9.62 -29.63 -52.05
N SER A 148 8.62 -28.74 -51.95
CA SER A 148 7.34 -28.90 -52.64
C SER A 148 7.50 -28.90 -54.16
N VAL A 149 8.32 -27.98 -54.69
CA VAL A 149 8.64 -27.91 -56.12
C VAL A 149 9.41 -29.16 -56.57
N ALA A 150 10.38 -29.63 -55.80
CA ALA A 150 11.14 -30.84 -56.10
C ALA A 150 10.24 -32.09 -56.10
N VAL A 151 9.34 -32.23 -55.12
CA VAL A 151 8.36 -33.34 -55.08
C VAL A 151 7.41 -33.28 -56.28
N GLY A 152 6.92 -32.09 -56.64
CA GLY A 152 6.14 -31.89 -57.85
C GLY A 152 6.90 -32.30 -59.11
N GLY A 153 8.17 -31.88 -59.23
CA GLY A 153 9.05 -32.23 -60.35
C GLY A 153 9.32 -33.73 -60.45
N ILE A 154 9.63 -34.39 -59.32
CA ILE A 154 9.84 -35.85 -59.26
C ILE A 154 8.56 -36.60 -59.63
N SER A 155 7.39 -36.13 -59.17
CA SER A 155 6.11 -36.73 -59.53
C SER A 155 5.79 -36.63 -61.03
N LEU A 156 6.21 -35.54 -61.69
CA LEU A 156 6.08 -35.39 -63.13
C LEU A 156 7.05 -36.29 -63.89
N PHE A 157 8.29 -36.37 -63.41
CA PHE A 157 9.33 -37.21 -64.02
C PHE A 157 8.98 -38.71 -63.94
N TYR A 158 8.54 -39.20 -62.79
CA TYR A 158 8.12 -40.60 -62.62
C TYR A 158 6.91 -40.97 -63.50
N ARG A 159 5.97 -40.05 -63.69
CA ARG A 159 4.82 -40.27 -64.57
C ARG A 159 5.18 -40.21 -66.06
N GLY A 160 6.23 -39.49 -66.44
CA GLY A 160 6.77 -39.51 -67.80
C GLY A 160 7.53 -40.81 -68.15
N LEU A 161 8.00 -41.55 -67.15
CA LEU A 161 8.67 -42.85 -67.33
C LEU A 161 7.72 -44.05 -67.34
N GLY A 162 6.53 -43.92 -66.74
CA GLY A 162 5.45 -44.90 -66.91
C GLY A 162 4.67 -44.62 -68.19
N GLU A 163 4.35 -45.65 -68.98
CA GLU A 163 3.72 -45.58 -70.31
C GLU A 163 2.27 -45.02 -70.35
N GLY A 164 1.99 -43.90 -69.69
CA GLY A 164 0.72 -43.18 -69.78
C GLY A 164 0.93 -41.81 -70.43
N PRO A 165 0.03 -41.35 -71.33
CA PRO A 165 0.13 -40.02 -71.91
C PRO A 165 0.10 -38.97 -70.78
N VAL A 166 1.16 -38.15 -70.70
CA VAL A 166 1.25 -37.05 -69.74
C VAL A 166 0.31 -35.93 -70.19
N ASP A 167 -0.96 -36.06 -69.82
CA ASP A 167 -1.95 -35.03 -70.06
C ASP A 167 -1.56 -33.75 -69.31
N MET A 168 -1.58 -32.61 -70.01
CA MET A 168 -1.24 -31.28 -69.46
C MET A 168 -2.12 -30.93 -68.26
N LEU A 169 -3.34 -31.48 -68.21
CA LEU A 169 -4.23 -31.39 -67.06
C LEU A 169 -3.67 -32.04 -65.79
N THR A 170 -3.01 -33.19 -65.95
CA THR A 170 -2.40 -33.91 -64.84
C THR A 170 -1.20 -33.16 -64.29
N VAL A 171 -0.40 -32.56 -65.18
CA VAL A 171 0.71 -31.69 -64.80
C VAL A 171 0.21 -30.49 -64.00
N PHE A 172 -0.84 -29.84 -64.49
CA PHE A 172 -1.46 -28.70 -63.83
C PHE A 172 -1.99 -29.04 -62.42
N ARG A 173 -2.65 -30.18 -62.25
CA ARG A 173 -3.14 -30.63 -60.94
C ARG A 173 -2.01 -30.91 -59.95
N ILE A 174 -0.92 -31.54 -60.39
CA ILE A 174 0.23 -31.80 -59.53
C ILE A 174 0.88 -30.49 -59.08
N VAL A 175 1.03 -29.52 -60.00
CA VAL A 175 1.58 -28.20 -59.69
C VAL A 175 0.65 -27.40 -58.77
N LEU A 176 -0.66 -27.41 -59.00
CA LEU A 176 -1.61 -26.76 -58.09
C LEU A 176 -1.66 -27.41 -56.72
N ALA A 177 -1.65 -28.74 -56.65
CA ALA A 177 -1.65 -29.46 -55.38
C ALA A 177 -0.37 -29.21 -54.59
N SER A 178 0.79 -29.13 -55.24
CA SER A 178 2.05 -28.79 -54.58
C SER A 178 2.10 -27.33 -54.15
N LEU A 179 1.52 -26.40 -54.94
CA LEU A 179 1.43 -24.99 -54.58
C LEU A 179 0.46 -24.78 -53.39
N ALA A 180 -0.71 -25.42 -53.43
CA ALA A 180 -1.70 -25.39 -52.36
C ALA A 180 -1.15 -26.02 -51.07
N GLY A 181 -0.47 -27.17 -51.18
CA GLY A 181 0.22 -27.82 -50.06
C GLY A 181 1.30 -26.92 -49.46
N GLY A 182 2.13 -26.29 -50.29
CA GLY A 182 3.13 -25.32 -49.85
C GLY A 182 2.51 -24.11 -49.14
N TYR A 183 1.38 -23.61 -49.64
CA TYR A 183 0.66 -22.49 -49.03
C TYR A 183 0.04 -22.86 -47.67
N VAL A 184 -0.49 -24.07 -47.52
CA VAL A 184 -0.99 -24.58 -46.24
C VAL A 184 0.13 -24.67 -45.20
N VAL A 185 1.30 -25.19 -45.61
CA VAL A 185 2.48 -25.25 -44.73
C VAL A 185 2.96 -23.85 -44.34
N TYR A 186 2.98 -22.91 -45.31
CA TYR A 186 3.29 -21.51 -45.04
C TYR A 186 2.31 -20.87 -44.06
N LEU A 187 1.00 -21.08 -44.23
CA LEU A 187 -0.04 -20.58 -43.33
C LEU A 187 0.13 -21.15 -41.91
N ALA A 188 0.38 -22.45 -41.79
CA ALA A 188 0.61 -23.10 -40.50
C ALA A 188 1.85 -22.52 -39.80
N ALA A 189 2.97 -22.37 -40.52
CA ALA A 189 4.19 -21.77 -39.98
C ALA A 189 4.01 -20.29 -39.59
N SER A 190 3.30 -19.52 -40.42
CA SER A 190 2.92 -18.13 -40.16
C SER A 190 2.08 -18.00 -38.89
N MET A 191 1.08 -18.85 -38.74
CA MET A 191 0.18 -18.86 -37.59
C MET A 191 0.92 -19.25 -36.30
N LEU A 192 1.78 -20.26 -36.37
CA LEU A 192 2.62 -20.67 -35.25
C LEU A 192 3.59 -19.55 -34.82
N ASN A 193 4.19 -18.85 -35.79
CA ASN A 193 5.10 -17.75 -35.49
C ASN A 193 4.38 -16.55 -34.86
N ARG A 194 3.18 -16.21 -35.37
CA ARG A 194 2.32 -15.18 -34.74
C ARG A 194 1.92 -15.58 -33.32
N TRP A 195 1.63 -16.86 -33.08
CA TRP A 195 1.31 -17.38 -31.76
C TRP A 195 2.50 -17.26 -30.79
N LEU A 196 3.70 -17.64 -31.21
CA LEU A 196 4.90 -17.52 -30.39
C LEU A 196 5.26 -16.06 -30.08
N ALA A 197 5.06 -15.15 -31.03
CA ALA A 197 5.35 -13.72 -30.90
C ALA A 197 4.38 -12.93 -30.00
N LEU A 198 3.24 -13.52 -29.60
CA LEU A 198 2.31 -12.88 -28.65
C LEU A 198 2.92 -12.79 -27.25
N SER A 199 2.73 -11.63 -26.61
CA SER A 199 3.09 -11.44 -25.20
C SER A 199 2.31 -12.42 -24.32
N GLU A 200 2.92 -12.85 -23.22
CA GLU A 200 2.37 -13.84 -22.29
C GLU A 200 0.95 -13.47 -21.82
N HIS A 201 0.73 -12.18 -21.55
CA HIS A 201 -0.59 -11.66 -21.14
C HIS A 201 -1.65 -11.74 -22.26
N ARG A 202 -1.25 -11.60 -23.54
CA ARG A 202 -2.19 -11.78 -24.66
C ARG A 202 -2.45 -13.26 -24.95
N LYS A 203 -1.48 -14.15 -24.68
CA LYS A 203 -1.68 -15.60 -24.74
C LYS A 203 -2.69 -16.03 -23.66
N ASP A 204 -2.59 -15.49 -22.46
CA ASP A 204 -3.56 -15.74 -21.38
C ASP A 204 -4.94 -15.16 -21.67
N ALA A 205 -5.02 -13.96 -22.26
CA ALA A 205 -6.29 -13.37 -22.70
C ALA A 205 -6.93 -14.17 -23.85
N LEU A 206 -6.14 -14.65 -24.81
CA LEU A 206 -6.60 -15.56 -25.87
C LEU A 206 -7.04 -16.91 -25.30
N TYR A 207 -6.32 -17.44 -24.32
CA TYR A 207 -6.69 -18.68 -23.64
C TYR A 207 -7.99 -18.53 -22.85
N LEU A 208 -8.16 -17.40 -22.14
CA LEU A 208 -9.40 -17.05 -21.45
C LEU A 208 -10.55 -16.85 -22.43
N ALA A 209 -10.34 -16.11 -23.53
CA ALA A 209 -11.33 -15.91 -24.57
C ALA A 209 -11.71 -17.23 -25.26
N ALA A 210 -10.73 -18.09 -25.56
CA ALA A 210 -10.96 -19.41 -26.16
C ALA A 210 -11.60 -20.41 -25.17
N ARG A 211 -11.35 -20.26 -23.86
CA ARG A 211 -11.99 -21.02 -22.79
C ARG A 211 -13.43 -20.57 -22.54
N TYR A 212 -13.72 -19.28 -22.72
CA TYR A 212 -15.07 -18.70 -22.60
C TYR A 212 -15.92 -18.99 -23.85
N TRP A 213 -15.32 -18.92 -25.04
CA TRP A 213 -15.95 -19.28 -26.31
C TRP A 213 -16.09 -20.80 -26.51
N GLY A 214 -15.38 -21.60 -25.70
CA GLY A 214 -15.50 -23.06 -25.70
C GLY A 214 -14.69 -23.77 -26.79
N TRP A 215 -13.69 -23.14 -27.41
CA TRP A 215 -12.83 -23.80 -28.41
C TRP A 215 -11.97 -24.92 -27.79
N LEU A 216 -11.48 -24.74 -26.55
CA LEU A 216 -10.46 -25.60 -25.92
C LEU A 216 -10.97 -26.55 -24.81
N ARG A 217 -12.29 -26.66 -24.56
CA ARG A 217 -12.80 -27.62 -23.57
C ARG A 217 -12.88 -29.03 -24.18
N PRO A 218 -12.28 -30.08 -23.58
CA PRO A 218 -12.51 -31.46 -24.00
C PRO A 218 -13.97 -31.80 -23.69
N GLY A 219 -14.82 -31.79 -24.72
CA GLY A 219 -16.29 -31.87 -24.61
C GLY A 219 -17.05 -30.69 -25.20
N SER A 220 -16.39 -29.75 -25.89
CA SER A 220 -17.11 -28.67 -26.56
C SER A 220 -17.84 -29.14 -27.81
N LEU A 221 -19.11 -28.73 -27.91
CA LEU A 221 -19.97 -29.02 -29.07
C LEU A 221 -19.38 -28.44 -30.35
N PHE A 222 -18.65 -27.32 -30.27
CA PHE A 222 -18.03 -26.67 -31.42
C PHE A 222 -16.85 -27.48 -32.00
N SER A 223 -15.95 -27.98 -31.15
CA SER A 223 -14.84 -28.83 -31.61
C SER A 223 -15.38 -30.13 -32.22
N THR A 224 -16.39 -30.72 -31.58
CA THR A 224 -17.07 -31.92 -32.08
C THR A 224 -17.78 -31.64 -33.41
N PHE A 225 -18.45 -30.50 -33.55
CA PHE A 225 -19.10 -30.06 -34.79
C PHE A 225 -18.09 -29.80 -35.91
N LEU A 226 -16.95 -29.18 -35.62
CA LEU A 226 -15.89 -28.92 -36.60
C LEU A 226 -15.23 -30.21 -37.08
N VAL A 227 -14.96 -31.15 -36.16
CA VAL A 227 -14.47 -32.50 -36.51
C VAL A 227 -15.52 -33.25 -37.32
N LEU A 228 -16.80 -33.19 -36.95
CA LEU A 228 -17.90 -33.77 -37.73
C LEU A 228 -18.00 -33.14 -39.12
N LEU A 229 -17.77 -31.83 -39.25
CA LEU A 229 -17.80 -31.14 -40.54
C LEU A 229 -16.61 -31.56 -41.42
N VAL A 230 -15.42 -31.72 -40.85
CA VAL A 230 -14.24 -32.23 -41.56
C VAL A 230 -14.43 -33.68 -41.99
N ILE A 231 -14.93 -34.54 -41.09
CA ILE A 231 -15.22 -35.95 -41.40
C ILE A 231 -16.35 -36.04 -42.43
N ALA A 232 -17.39 -35.22 -42.33
CA ALA A 232 -18.47 -35.16 -43.31
C ALA A 232 -17.98 -34.68 -44.67
N LEU A 233 -17.06 -33.70 -44.73
CA LEU A 233 -16.44 -33.26 -45.97
C LEU A 233 -15.59 -34.39 -46.59
N PHE A 234 -14.79 -35.09 -45.80
CA PHE A 234 -14.01 -36.25 -46.25
C PHE A 234 -14.91 -37.39 -46.73
N ALA A 235 -15.98 -37.69 -45.98
CA ALA A 235 -16.95 -38.71 -46.33
C ALA A 235 -17.69 -38.34 -47.63
N LEU A 236 -18.08 -37.08 -47.81
CA LEU A 236 -18.72 -36.57 -49.03
C LEU A 236 -17.79 -36.74 -50.24
N VAL A 237 -16.51 -36.38 -50.11
CA VAL A 237 -15.50 -36.52 -51.17
C VAL A 237 -15.22 -37.99 -51.51
N LEU A 238 -15.25 -38.88 -50.52
CA LEU A 238 -14.85 -40.28 -50.67
C LEU A 238 -16.01 -41.22 -51.09
N LEU A 239 -17.23 -40.95 -50.63
CA LEU A 239 -18.42 -41.76 -50.93
C LEU A 239 -19.22 -41.25 -52.14
N PHE A 240 -19.28 -39.93 -52.35
CA PHE A 240 -20.07 -39.31 -53.42
C PHE A 240 -19.26 -38.24 -54.16
N PRO A 241 -18.17 -38.65 -54.84
CA PRO A 241 -17.25 -37.71 -55.50
C PRO A 241 -17.97 -36.80 -56.51
N GLU A 242 -18.92 -37.33 -57.27
CA GLU A 242 -19.72 -36.60 -58.28
C GLU A 242 -20.61 -35.50 -57.67
N ASP A 243 -21.20 -35.75 -56.50
CA ASP A 243 -22.08 -34.80 -55.81
C ASP A 243 -21.28 -33.77 -54.99
N ALA A 244 -20.16 -34.18 -54.40
CA ALA A 244 -19.19 -33.26 -53.79
C ALA A 244 -18.68 -32.24 -54.82
N ILE A 245 -18.41 -32.68 -56.04
CA ILE A 245 -18.01 -31.84 -57.16
C ILE A 245 -19.13 -30.85 -57.55
N ARG A 246 -20.39 -31.25 -57.43
CA ARG A 246 -21.54 -30.40 -57.79
C ARG A 246 -21.86 -29.35 -56.72
N LEU A 247 -21.82 -29.75 -55.45
CA LEU A 247 -22.25 -28.94 -54.30
C LEU A 247 -21.20 -27.90 -53.88
N LEU A 248 -19.91 -28.20 -54.08
CA LEU A 248 -18.81 -27.24 -53.89
C LEU A 248 -18.58 -26.34 -55.13
N HIS A 249 -19.48 -26.37 -56.14
CA HIS A 249 -19.27 -25.77 -57.47
C HIS A 249 -17.93 -26.15 -58.13
N LEU A 250 -17.40 -27.29 -57.74
CA LEU A 250 -16.21 -27.90 -58.31
C LEU A 250 -16.46 -28.33 -59.77
N LYS A 251 -17.72 -28.41 -60.24
CA LYS A 251 -18.11 -28.73 -61.62
C LYS A 251 -17.82 -27.61 -62.64
N ASP A 252 -17.87 -26.34 -62.24
CA ASP A 252 -17.43 -25.22 -63.08
C ASP A 252 -15.90 -25.07 -63.09
N LEU A 253 -15.25 -25.42 -61.97
CA LEU A 253 -13.79 -25.52 -61.87
C LEU A 253 -13.25 -26.74 -62.64
N LEU A 254 -13.89 -27.89 -62.54
CA LEU A 254 -13.56 -29.14 -63.26
C LEU A 254 -13.98 -29.07 -64.73
N GLY A 255 -15.05 -28.36 -65.07
CA GLY A 255 -15.50 -28.13 -66.45
C GLY A 255 -14.61 -27.16 -67.22
N ARG A 256 -14.04 -26.15 -66.54
CA ARG A 256 -12.92 -25.35 -67.10
C ARG A 256 -11.60 -26.11 -67.18
N LEU A 257 -11.45 -27.17 -66.38
CA LEU A 257 -10.33 -28.12 -66.40
C LEU A 257 -10.54 -29.27 -67.39
N ASN A 258 -11.69 -29.39 -68.06
CA ASN A 258 -11.98 -30.54 -68.91
C ASN A 258 -12.63 -30.12 -70.23
N LEU A 259 -11.94 -29.24 -70.96
CA LEU A 259 -12.12 -28.95 -72.39
C LEU A 259 -10.69 -28.65 -72.89
N VAL A 260 -10.07 -29.47 -73.74
CA VAL A 260 -10.60 -29.92 -75.02
C VAL A 260 -10.09 -31.35 -75.31
N ARG A 261 -11.04 -32.17 -75.74
CA ARG A 261 -10.83 -33.43 -76.46
C ARG A 261 -10.00 -33.23 -77.71
#